data_AF-A0A4Z1BSM5-F1
#
_entry.id   AF-A0A4Z1BSM5-F1
#
_cell.length_a   1.000
_cell.length_b   1.000
_cell.length_c   1.000
_cell.angle_alpha   90.00
_cell.angle_beta   90.00
_cell.angle_gamma   90.00
#
_symmetry.space_group_name_H-M   'P 1'
#
loop_
_entity.id
_entity.type
_entity.pdbx_description
1 polymer ?
#
loop_
_entity_poly.entity_id
_entity_poly.type
_entity_poly.pdbx_seq_one_letter_code
_entity_poly.pdbx_strand_id
1 'polypeptide(L)'
;MDNKEFDFDKMEEDHKKISETFDKVEYDGKRDILKYFDRIHDKLFTFNNILIVGFFTLSKFKENVSINTILFPICNLIFLIYIEYSMMEKSRFEASIKDKNLSEINENGKLIKSTNKYSLYIILSTLLVTLIFLLNLFN
;
A
#
# COMPACT_ATOMS: atom_id res chain seq x y z
N MET A 1 51.66 21.86 6.45
CA MET A 1 50.77 20.78 6.90
C MET A 1 49.30 21.19 6.82
N ASP A 2 48.97 22.48 6.84
CA ASP A 2 47.59 23.02 6.74
C ASP A 2 46.73 22.58 5.55
N ASN A 3 47.29 22.44 4.34
CA ASN A 3 46.46 22.12 3.16
C ASN A 3 45.85 20.71 3.16
N LYS A 4 46.48 19.73 3.83
CA LYS A 4 45.96 18.35 3.89
C LYS A 4 44.87 18.18 4.94
N GLU A 5 44.96 18.92 6.05
CA GLU A 5 43.99 18.90 7.14
C GLU A 5 42.70 19.62 6.70
N PHE A 6 42.84 20.75 6.02
CA PHE A 6 41.73 21.48 5.40
C PHE A 6 41.00 20.69 4.29
N ASP A 7 41.71 19.89 3.50
CA ASP A 7 41.09 18.99 2.50
C ASP A 7 40.36 17.79 3.14
N PHE A 8 40.87 17.29 4.28
CA PHE A 8 40.22 16.21 5.04
C PHE A 8 38.92 16.67 5.69
N ASP A 9 38.91 17.83 6.34
CA ASP A 9 37.72 18.41 6.97
C ASP A 9 36.61 18.69 5.95
N LYS A 10 36.98 19.20 4.77
CA LYS A 10 36.04 19.38 3.64
C LYS A 10 35.49 18.06 3.13
N MET A 11 36.32 17.03 2.97
CA MET A 11 35.87 15.70 2.57
C MET A 11 34.89 15.10 3.58
N GLU A 12 35.14 15.27 4.88
CA GLU A 12 34.25 14.79 5.94
C GLU A 12 32.91 15.54 5.94
N GLU A 13 32.93 16.86 5.75
CA GLU A 13 31.72 17.68 5.66
C GLU A 13 30.89 17.34 4.40
N ASP A 14 31.54 17.13 3.26
CA ASP A 14 30.88 16.71 2.02
C ASP A 14 30.30 15.30 2.14
N HIS A 15 31.02 14.35 2.76
CA HIS A 15 30.51 13.02 3.05
C HIS A 15 29.28 13.06 3.95
N LYS A 16 29.28 13.92 4.98
CA LYS A 16 28.15 14.09 5.88
C LYS A 16 26.93 14.65 5.15
N LYS A 17 27.10 15.68 4.32
CA LYS A 17 26.02 16.26 3.50
C LYS A 17 25.44 15.25 2.51
N ILE A 18 26.31 14.43 1.90
CA ILE A 18 25.90 13.36 0.99
C ILE A 18 25.09 12.30 1.74
N SER A 19 25.54 11.86 2.91
CA SER A 19 24.81 10.91 3.76
C SER A 19 23.45 11.43 4.18
N GLU A 20 23.38 12.68 4.66
CA GLU A 20 22.12 13.32 5.06
C GLU A 20 21.15 13.48 3.87
N THR A 21 21.68 13.75 2.67
CA THR A 21 20.90 13.80 1.44
C THR A 21 20.34 12.42 1.09
N PHE A 22 21.14 11.36 1.19
CA PHE A 22 20.68 9.99 0.94
C PHE A 22 19.61 9.55 1.95
N ASP A 23 19.80 9.83 3.24
CA ASP A 23 18.80 9.54 4.28
C ASP A 23 17.47 10.24 4.00
N LYS A 24 17.55 11.50 3.55
CA LYS A 24 16.37 12.29 3.18
C LYS A 24 15.67 11.73 1.94
N VAL A 25 16.42 11.36 0.91
CA VAL A 25 15.87 10.75 -0.32
C VAL A 25 15.21 9.40 0.01
N GLU A 26 15.80 8.58 0.86
CA GLU A 26 15.21 7.32 1.30
C GLU A 26 13.90 7.54 2.08
N TYR A 27 13.90 8.50 3.01
CA TYR A 27 12.71 8.86 3.77
C TYR A 27 11.58 9.39 2.86
N ASP A 28 11.89 10.35 1.99
CA ASP A 28 10.93 10.92 1.04
C ASP A 28 10.39 9.84 0.08
N GLY A 29 11.25 8.93 -0.39
CA GLY A 29 10.85 7.81 -1.23
C GLY A 29 9.88 6.84 -0.55
N LYS A 30 10.13 6.46 0.72
CA LYS A 30 9.20 5.62 1.49
C LYS A 30 7.86 6.31 1.71
N ARG A 31 7.89 7.60 2.07
CA ARG A 31 6.67 8.41 2.25
C ARG A 31 5.85 8.47 0.96
N ASP A 32 6.50 8.67 -0.18
CA ASP A 32 5.81 8.79 -1.46
C ASP A 32 5.20 7.44 -1.89
N ILE A 33 5.87 6.32 -1.65
CA ILE A 33 5.31 4.97 -1.90
C ILE A 33 4.02 4.76 -1.10
N LEU A 34 4.01 5.09 0.20
CA LEU A 34 2.80 4.99 1.04
C LEU A 34 1.69 5.89 0.51
N LYS A 35 2.02 7.13 0.14
CA LYS A 35 1.05 8.07 -0.44
C LYS A 35 0.42 7.55 -1.74
N TYR A 36 1.20 6.94 -2.62
CA TYR A 36 0.67 6.33 -3.85
C TYR A 36 -0.18 5.09 -3.55
N PHE A 37 0.23 4.29 -2.57
CA PHE A 37 -0.53 3.13 -2.10
C PHE A 37 -1.92 3.56 -1.60
N ASP A 38 -1.98 4.53 -0.70
CA ASP A 38 -3.23 5.06 -0.13
C ASP A 38 -4.14 5.58 -1.25
N ARG A 39 -3.57 6.34 -2.20
CA ARG A 39 -4.34 6.85 -3.35
C ARG A 39 -4.91 5.75 -4.24
N ILE A 40 -4.21 4.63 -4.43
CA ILE A 40 -4.72 3.49 -5.18
C ILE A 40 -5.85 2.82 -4.39
N HIS A 41 -5.64 2.60 -3.09
CA HIS A 41 -6.64 2.01 -2.20
C HIS A 41 -7.94 2.81 -2.15
N ASP A 42 -7.87 4.14 -1.99
CA ASP A 42 -9.05 5.02 -1.98
C ASP A 42 -9.89 4.88 -3.25
N LYS A 43 -9.22 4.83 -4.42
CA LYS A 43 -9.87 4.64 -5.71
C LYS A 43 -10.53 3.27 -5.82
N LEU A 44 -9.86 2.22 -5.37
CA LEU A 44 -10.39 0.86 -5.41
C LEU A 44 -11.55 0.67 -4.42
N PHE A 45 -11.50 1.30 -3.25
CA PHE A 45 -12.58 1.29 -2.28
C PHE A 45 -13.83 1.98 -2.83
N THR A 46 -13.64 3.17 -3.42
CA THR A 46 -14.71 3.90 -4.11
C THR A 46 -15.30 3.07 -5.25
N PHE A 47 -14.44 2.48 -6.08
CA PHE A 47 -14.88 1.63 -7.19
C PHE A 47 -15.60 0.36 -6.70
N ASN A 48 -15.14 -0.27 -5.62
CA ASN A 48 -15.80 -1.42 -5.01
C ASN A 48 -17.20 -1.06 -4.51
N ASN A 49 -17.39 0.13 -3.92
CA ASN A 49 -18.72 0.61 -3.51
C ASN A 49 -19.64 0.81 -4.72
N ILE A 50 -19.12 1.32 -5.84
CA ILE A 50 -19.87 1.38 -7.11
C ILE A 50 -20.26 -0.03 -7.56
N LEU A 51 -19.37 -1.02 -7.46
CA LEU A 51 -19.67 -2.42 -7.77
C LEU A 51 -20.77 -2.99 -6.87
N ILE A 52 -20.77 -2.71 -5.56
CA ILE A 52 -21.84 -3.15 -4.64
C ILE A 52 -23.20 -2.64 -5.14
N VAL A 53 -23.29 -1.35 -5.46
CA VAL A 53 -24.52 -0.74 -6.01
C VAL A 53 -24.88 -1.37 -7.36
N GLY A 54 -23.88 -1.61 -8.21
CA GLY A 54 -24.02 -2.31 -9.48
C GLY A 54 -24.65 -3.69 -9.30
N PHE A 55 -24.06 -4.56 -8.48
CA PHE A 55 -24.56 -5.91 -8.19
C PHE A 55 -25.97 -5.88 -7.58
N PHE A 56 -26.24 -4.96 -6.65
CA PHE A 56 -27.57 -4.80 -6.08
C PHE A 56 -28.60 -4.46 -7.15
N THR A 57 -28.29 -3.50 -8.01
CA THR A 57 -29.15 -3.11 -9.13
C THR A 57 -29.35 -4.31 -10.07
N LEU A 58 -28.27 -4.99 -10.45
CA LEU A 58 -28.31 -6.11 -11.39
C LEU A 58 -29.19 -7.27 -10.89
N SER A 59 -29.11 -7.59 -9.59
CA SER A 59 -29.96 -8.61 -8.95
C SER A 59 -31.45 -8.25 -8.89
N LYS A 60 -31.80 -6.98 -9.04
CA LYS A 60 -33.20 -6.51 -9.08
C LYS A 60 -33.76 -6.46 -10.49
N PHE A 61 -32.92 -6.18 -11.49
CA PHE A 61 -33.35 -6.03 -12.88
C PHE A 61 -33.23 -7.32 -13.71
N LYS A 62 -32.31 -8.23 -13.37
CA LYS A 62 -32.20 -9.54 -14.03
C LYS A 62 -32.72 -10.66 -13.14
N GLU A 63 -33.72 -11.39 -13.61
CA GLU A 63 -34.27 -12.56 -12.90
C GLU A 63 -33.26 -13.70 -12.71
N ASN A 64 -32.26 -13.80 -13.59
CA ASN A 64 -31.23 -14.85 -13.56
C ASN A 64 -30.10 -14.58 -12.55
N VAL A 65 -30.04 -13.38 -11.96
CA VAL A 65 -28.93 -12.98 -11.07
C VAL A 65 -29.39 -13.00 -9.63
N SER A 66 -28.88 -13.98 -8.88
CA SER A 66 -29.19 -14.11 -7.45
C SER A 66 -28.66 -12.93 -6.65
N ILE A 67 -29.42 -12.49 -5.65
CA ILE A 67 -29.01 -11.48 -4.65
C ILE A 67 -27.71 -11.86 -3.94
N ASN A 68 -27.39 -13.16 -3.86
CA ASN A 68 -26.18 -13.67 -3.22
C ASN A 68 -24.90 -13.21 -3.94
N THR A 69 -25.00 -12.76 -5.20
CA THR A 69 -23.85 -12.22 -5.95
C THR A 69 -23.27 -10.93 -5.33
N ILE A 70 -24.05 -10.22 -4.51
CA ILE A 70 -23.56 -9.05 -3.74
C ILE A 70 -22.48 -9.46 -2.73
N LEU A 71 -22.41 -10.73 -2.33
CA LEU A 71 -21.38 -11.20 -1.40
C LEU A 71 -19.97 -11.04 -1.99
N PHE A 72 -19.80 -11.10 -3.32
CA PHE A 72 -18.50 -10.92 -3.97
C PHE A 72 -17.86 -9.54 -3.68
N PRO A 73 -18.50 -8.40 -3.99
CA PRO A 73 -17.94 -7.10 -3.68
C PRO A 73 -17.89 -6.81 -2.16
N ILE A 74 -18.75 -7.43 -1.32
CA ILE A 74 -18.63 -7.33 0.15
C ILE A 74 -17.36 -8.03 0.64
N CYS A 75 -17.09 -9.25 0.18
CA CYS A 75 -15.85 -9.96 0.52
C CYS A 75 -14.60 -9.19 0.07
N ASN A 76 -14.65 -8.57 -1.12
CA ASN A 76 -13.56 -7.71 -1.58
C ASN A 76 -13.40 -6.45 -0.72
N LEU A 77 -14.49 -5.86 -0.22
CA LEU A 77 -14.44 -4.75 0.72
C LEU A 77 -13.73 -5.13 2.02
N ILE A 78 -14.08 -6.28 2.60
CA ILE A 78 -13.44 -6.80 3.82
C ILE A 78 -11.95 -7.02 3.57
N PHE A 79 -11.59 -7.57 2.41
CA PHE A 79 -10.19 -7.77 2.04
C PHE A 79 -9.42 -6.45 1.90
N LEU A 80 -10.02 -5.43 1.26
CA LEU A 80 -9.44 -4.08 1.16
C LEU A 80 -9.16 -3.49 2.55
N ILE A 81 -10.11 -3.60 3.48
CA ILE A 81 -9.97 -3.12 4.87
C ILE A 81 -8.85 -3.87 5.60
N TYR A 82 -8.76 -5.20 5.44
CA TYR A 82 -7.71 -6.00 6.06
C TYR A 82 -6.30 -5.59 5.61
N ILE A 83 -6.15 -5.30 4.32
CA ILE A 83 -4.88 -4.84 3.76
C ILE A 83 -4.52 -3.43 4.27
N GLU A 84 -5.50 -2.53 4.34
CA GLU A 84 -5.30 -1.18 4.89
C GLU A 84 -4.87 -1.22 6.36
N TYR A 85 -5.51 -2.06 7.17
CA TYR A 85 -5.10 -2.31 8.55
C TYR A 85 -3.65 -2.80 8.66
N SER A 86 -3.26 -3.78 7.83
CA SER A 86 -1.90 -4.33 7.81
C SER A 86 -0.86 -3.26 7.45
N MET A 87 -1.20 -2.34 6.54
CA MET A 87 -0.35 -1.23 6.13
C MET A 87 -0.24 -0.14 7.19
N MET A 88 -1.32 0.13 7.92
CA MET A 88 -1.32 1.03 9.06
C MET A 88 -0.43 0.52 10.20
N GLU A 89 -0.49 -0.78 10.53
CA GLU A 89 0.42 -1.38 11.51
C GLU A 89 1.89 -1.28 11.09
N LYS A 90 2.18 -1.52 9.80
CA LYS A 90 3.52 -1.33 9.24
C LYS A 90 3.99 0.12 9.39
N SER A 91 3.15 1.09 9.02
CA SER A 91 3.51 2.52 9.10
C SER A 91 3.78 2.96 10.54
N ARG A 92 2.99 2.47 11.51
CA ARG A 92 3.23 2.68 12.95
C ARG A 92 4.59 2.11 13.38
N PHE A 93 4.92 0.90 12.92
CA PHE A 93 6.21 0.29 13.22
C PHE A 93 7.37 1.13 12.66
N GLU A 94 7.30 1.54 11.39
CA GLU A 94 8.32 2.36 10.73
C GLU A 94 8.49 3.74 11.41
N ALA A 95 7.41 4.35 11.90
CA ALA A 95 7.47 5.61 12.64
C ALA A 95 8.22 5.48 13.99
N SER A 96 8.12 4.31 14.64
CA SER A 96 8.80 4.02 15.92
C SER A 96 10.19 3.40 15.77
N ILE A 97 10.72 3.28 14.54
CA ILE A 97 11.91 2.45 14.27
C ILE A 97 13.20 2.99 14.93
N LYS A 98 13.28 4.31 15.17
CA LYS A 98 14.43 4.95 15.84
C LYS A 98 14.53 4.64 17.33
N ASP A 99 13.43 4.23 17.95
CA ASP A 99 13.35 3.90 19.37
C ASP A 99 13.47 2.39 19.63
N LYS A 100 13.68 1.58 18.57
CA LYS A 100 13.66 0.12 18.61
C LYS A 100 15.04 -0.50 18.47
N ASN A 101 15.24 -1.66 19.12
CA ASN A 101 16.50 -2.38 19.18
C ASN A 101 16.81 -3.10 17.84
N LEU A 102 18.08 -3.24 17.45
CA LEU A 102 18.51 -3.84 16.17
C LEU A 102 17.94 -5.26 15.90
N SER A 103 17.69 -6.04 16.95
CA SER A 103 17.05 -7.37 16.86
C SER A 103 15.57 -7.28 16.44
N GLU A 104 14.82 -6.30 16.95
CA GLU A 104 13.41 -6.09 16.58
C GLU A 104 13.26 -5.56 15.16
N ILE A 105 14.25 -4.78 14.70
CA ILE A 105 14.29 -4.25 13.33
C ILE A 105 14.50 -5.39 12.32
N ASN A 106 15.30 -6.41 12.65
CA ASN A 106 15.62 -7.51 11.73
C ASN A 106 14.50 -8.56 11.63
N GLU A 107 13.81 -8.87 12.72
CA GLU A 107 12.62 -9.74 12.69
C GLU A 107 11.45 -9.08 11.94
N ASN A 108 11.16 -7.81 12.24
CA ASN A 108 10.03 -7.11 11.63
C ASN A 108 10.35 -6.58 10.21
N GLY A 109 11.61 -6.28 9.90
CA GLY A 109 12.03 -5.84 8.57
C GLY A 109 11.72 -6.85 7.45
N LYS A 110 11.69 -8.16 7.76
CA LYS A 110 11.25 -9.21 6.83
C LYS A 110 9.75 -9.22 6.57
N LEU A 111 8.92 -8.87 7.57
CA LEU A 111 7.46 -8.74 7.43
C LEU A 111 7.08 -7.48 6.61
N ILE A 112 7.90 -6.44 6.67
CA ILE A 112 7.66 -5.09 6.13
C ILE A 112 7.93 -4.97 4.62
N LYS A 113 8.67 -5.91 4.01
CA LYS A 113 9.09 -5.84 2.59
C LYS A 113 7.94 -6.10 1.57
N SER A 114 6.70 -6.27 2.01
CA SER A 114 5.58 -6.77 1.19
C SER A 114 4.61 -5.69 0.67
N THR A 115 4.84 -4.40 0.88
CA THR A 115 3.92 -3.32 0.42
C THR A 115 3.60 -3.38 -1.08
N ASN A 116 4.57 -3.72 -1.94
CA ASN A 116 4.30 -3.92 -3.37
C ASN A 116 3.42 -5.14 -3.65
N LYS A 117 3.44 -6.17 -2.79
CA LYS A 117 2.59 -7.35 -2.96
C LYS A 117 1.15 -7.04 -2.54
N TYR A 118 0.97 -6.27 -1.47
CA TYR A 118 -0.37 -5.88 -1.01
C TYR A 118 -1.12 -5.05 -2.04
N SER A 119 -0.46 -4.04 -2.63
CA SER A 119 -1.05 -3.23 -3.71
C SER A 119 -1.39 -4.05 -4.95
N LEU A 120 -0.58 -5.04 -5.27
CA LEU A 120 -0.90 -5.96 -6.36
C LEU A 120 -2.11 -6.85 -6.03
N TYR A 121 -2.18 -7.40 -4.82
CA TYR A 121 -3.28 -8.29 -4.43
C TYR A 121 -4.64 -7.62 -4.42
N ILE A 122 -4.73 -6.37 -3.93
CA ILE A 122 -5.98 -5.59 -3.93
C ILE A 122 -6.41 -5.14 -5.33
N ILE A 123 -5.46 -4.86 -6.23
CA ILE A 123 -5.78 -4.65 -7.65
C ILE A 123 -6.34 -5.93 -8.26
N LEU A 124 -5.67 -7.07 -8.04
CA LEU A 124 -6.10 -8.36 -8.58
C LEU A 124 -7.45 -8.82 -8.02
N SER A 125 -7.71 -8.65 -6.73
CA SER A 125 -8.98 -9.02 -6.11
C SER A 125 -10.12 -8.17 -6.66
N THR A 126 -9.91 -6.86 -6.79
CA THR A 126 -10.91 -5.94 -7.35
C THR A 126 -11.15 -6.22 -8.84
N LEU A 127 -10.09 -6.55 -9.60
CA LEU A 127 -10.21 -6.98 -11.00
C LEU A 127 -11.06 -8.26 -11.11
N LEU A 128 -10.81 -9.25 -10.26
CA LEU A 128 -11.59 -10.50 -10.22
C LEU A 128 -13.08 -10.21 -9.98
N VAL A 129 -13.42 -9.40 -8.97
CA VAL A 129 -14.82 -9.02 -8.69
C VAL A 129 -15.44 -8.27 -9.87
N THR A 130 -14.66 -7.43 -10.55
CA THR A 130 -15.11 -6.72 -11.76
C THR A 130 -15.41 -7.68 -12.89
N LEU A 131 -14.59 -8.70 -13.12
CA LEU A 131 -14.85 -9.72 -14.14
C LEU A 131 -16.13 -10.51 -13.81
N ILE A 132 -16.33 -10.88 -12.54
CA ILE A 132 -17.57 -11.53 -12.09
C ILE A 132 -18.78 -10.62 -12.37
N PHE A 133 -18.66 -9.33 -12.08
CA PHE A 133 -19.71 -8.35 -12.37
C PHE A 133 -20.05 -8.31 -13.87
N LEU A 134 -19.04 -8.19 -14.73
CA LEU A 134 -19.24 -8.14 -16.18
C LEU A 134 -19.84 -9.43 -16.73
N LEU A 135 -19.44 -10.60 -16.23
CA LEU A 135 -20.04 -11.88 -16.62
C LEU A 135 -21.53 -11.94 -16.28
N ASN A 136 -21.94 -11.46 -15.09
CA ASN A 136 -23.36 -11.39 -14.71
C ASN A 136 -24.11 -10.30 -15.50
N LEU A 137 -23.43 -9.24 -15.94
CA LEU A 137 -24.04 -8.18 -16.75
C LEU A 137 -24.36 -8.68 -18.17
N PHE A 138 -23.44 -9.40 -18.80
CA PHE A 138 -23.58 -9.84 -20.19
C PHE A 138 -24.27 -11.21 -20.37
N ASN A 139 -24.26 -12.09 -19.36
CA ASN A 139 -25.12 -13.29 -19.31
C ASN A 139 -26.47 -12.95 -18.69
#